data_AF-A0A923VK61-F1
#
_entry.id   AF-A0A923VK61-F1
#
_cell.length_a   1.000
_cell.length_b   1.000
_cell.length_c   1.000
_cell.angle_alpha   90.00
_cell.angle_beta   90.00
_cell.angle_gamma   90.00
#
_symmetry.space_group_name_H-M   'P 1'
#
loop_
_entity.id
_entity.type
_entity.pdbx_description
1 polymer ?
#
loop_
_entity_poly.entity_id
_entity_poly.type
_entity_poly.pdbx_seq_one_letter_code
_entity_poly.pdbx_strand_id
1 'polypeptide(L)'
;PARAGSLFGQSLAPYLAGHEAFAGSAWRTALHALTHGGLYREQDAIESLGSEDRAAFEVLRQHASIAMLPEGSAAQGVVYALYVNSLGRLHIRTTGRPRPTYSEHDAYVELGRAALPASVAAQVQALYRSQLDAEAFALQYLRGALAQLEDAGELATALEGVIDSVEHVESVCFYVGDAFFALIDHFVNLIDTKAGPGYLPQLRGRPLATWANADVLIVAALHALFISGRSVRFEEFNGVTLTARSLLARLRALYAQYVAAGCEAVDAEPGLFDLARLLRRQSQQGVGQRWLRFRRIYGLNFQKNEYVSTSLASTEDRLAHIHDFAADYVALISPRLDPQLPECLFFTQLASACLALDASGTALPGAAGSAAAGWTESLIEKIVASAVLATGSDYGMSSSLRDIGCLMKIDDTGLAAAIHALLPAHFYTCFVSRGFAAMDGAEASAIATSVQRRMMFNRWHFIPGNLERSLVLENRHWYYPPMVPDLAEHSDVHRAAHARARVKYSIRSPGPDMSRPPLTILNHTYRGFYDIRVVRMDGAPYEFEQLLRARRRTLWLEAVYSVLVSYLHDSPENRFAVTGFAAGSWLDLPGAPGPLRDAPVPALSDLMEFT
;
A
#
# COMPACT_ATOMS: atom_id res chain seq x y z
N PRO A 1 33.58 -4.91 -5.20
CA PRO A 1 32.44 -5.32 -4.33
C PRO A 1 31.16 -5.47 -5.17
N ALA A 2 30.81 -6.71 -5.49
CA ALA A 2 29.63 -7.03 -6.30
C ALA A 2 28.37 -6.52 -5.61
N ARG A 3 27.57 -5.72 -6.32
CA ARG A 3 26.24 -5.30 -5.88
C ARG A 3 25.38 -6.55 -5.76
N ALA A 4 25.26 -7.12 -4.57
CA ALA A 4 24.17 -8.03 -4.23
C ALA A 4 22.88 -7.17 -4.18
N GLY A 5 22.43 -6.74 -5.35
CA GLY A 5 21.19 -6.00 -5.49
C GLY A 5 20.05 -6.96 -5.17
N SER A 6 19.26 -6.65 -4.14
CA SER A 6 17.95 -7.29 -4.09
C SER A 6 17.21 -6.99 -5.38
N LEU A 7 16.42 -7.95 -5.80
CA LEU A 7 15.45 -7.81 -6.88
C LEU A 7 14.38 -6.73 -6.61
N PHE A 8 14.39 -6.13 -5.42
CA PHE A 8 13.61 -4.94 -5.11
C PHE A 8 14.40 -3.62 -5.02
N GLY A 9 15.70 -3.60 -5.33
CA GLY A 9 16.48 -2.38 -5.47
C GLY A 9 17.57 -2.14 -4.42
N GLN A 10 17.48 -2.69 -3.21
CA GLN A 10 18.54 -2.61 -2.19
C GLN A 10 18.83 -3.97 -1.55
N SER A 11 20.11 -4.28 -1.30
CA SER A 11 20.49 -5.51 -0.61
C SER A 11 19.78 -5.63 0.74
N LEU A 12 19.18 -6.80 1.00
CA LEU A 12 18.59 -7.11 2.30
C LEU A 12 19.61 -7.66 3.31
N ALA A 13 20.85 -7.92 2.86
CA ALA A 13 21.93 -8.42 3.71
C ALA A 13 22.19 -7.58 4.98
N PRO A 14 22.10 -6.22 4.97
CA PRO A 14 22.26 -5.43 6.19
C PRO A 14 21.25 -5.79 7.29
N TYR A 15 20.04 -6.22 6.94
CA TYR A 15 19.01 -6.64 7.90
C TYR A 15 19.21 -8.05 8.43
N LEU A 16 20.14 -8.81 7.83
CA LEU A 16 20.53 -10.16 8.26
C LEU A 16 21.80 -10.14 9.11
N ALA A 17 22.43 -8.97 9.30
CA ALA A 17 23.61 -8.82 10.14
C ALA A 17 23.29 -9.24 11.59
N GLY A 18 24.30 -9.79 12.27
CA GLY A 18 24.17 -10.25 13.66
C GLY A 18 23.43 -11.57 13.82
N HIS A 19 23.06 -12.26 12.73
CA HIS A 19 22.46 -13.59 12.81
C HIS A 19 23.38 -14.60 13.50
N GLU A 20 24.70 -14.38 13.46
CA GLU A 20 25.72 -15.19 14.12
C GLU A 20 25.54 -15.22 15.65
N ALA A 21 24.98 -14.15 16.24
CA ALA A 21 24.64 -14.12 17.66
C ALA A 21 23.57 -15.15 18.05
N PHE A 22 22.81 -15.64 17.06
CA PHE A 22 21.77 -16.66 17.23
C PHE A 22 22.24 -18.06 16.83
N ALA A 23 23.52 -18.27 16.53
CA ALA A 23 24.04 -19.57 16.08
C ALA A 23 23.77 -20.72 17.08
N GLY A 24 23.56 -20.42 18.37
CA GLY A 24 23.12 -21.40 19.37
C GLY A 24 21.71 -21.98 19.11
N SER A 25 20.94 -21.44 18.17
CA SER A 25 19.61 -21.92 17.80
C SER A 25 19.30 -21.66 16.31
N ALA A 26 19.12 -22.74 15.54
CA ALA A 26 18.71 -22.68 14.15
C ALA A 26 17.34 -22.02 13.99
N TRP A 27 16.43 -22.20 14.95
CA TRP A 27 15.16 -21.50 14.99
C TRP A 27 15.33 -19.99 15.16
N ARG A 28 16.16 -19.52 16.10
CA ARG A 28 16.39 -18.06 16.30
C ARG A 28 17.03 -17.45 15.07
N THR A 29 17.99 -18.15 14.46
CA THR A 29 18.62 -17.73 13.21
C THR A 29 17.59 -17.60 12.08
N ALA A 30 16.73 -18.60 11.93
CA ALA A 30 15.63 -18.58 10.96
C ALA A 30 14.62 -17.46 11.24
N LEU A 31 14.22 -17.26 12.49
CA LEU A 31 13.28 -16.19 12.88
C LEU A 31 13.86 -14.80 12.61
N HIS A 32 15.13 -14.58 12.97
CA HIS A 32 15.84 -13.33 12.69
C HIS A 32 15.86 -13.02 11.19
N ALA A 33 16.18 -14.03 10.38
CA ALA A 33 16.21 -13.87 8.93
C ALA A 33 14.81 -13.67 8.32
N LEU A 34 13.82 -14.44 8.75
CA LEU A 34 12.43 -14.36 8.29
C LEU A 34 11.83 -12.97 8.56
N THR A 35 12.11 -12.44 9.75
CA THR A 35 11.61 -11.14 10.21
C THR A 35 12.50 -9.96 9.81
N HIS A 36 13.61 -10.22 9.09
CA HIS A 36 14.60 -9.20 8.72
C HIS A 36 15.08 -8.39 9.93
N GLY A 37 15.47 -9.08 11.00
CA GLY A 37 15.89 -8.45 12.26
C GLY A 37 14.75 -7.85 13.06
N GLY A 38 13.55 -8.43 12.98
CA GLY A 38 12.35 -7.97 13.69
C GLY A 38 11.57 -6.85 13.02
N LEU A 39 11.99 -6.38 11.84
CA LEU A 39 11.30 -5.34 11.07
C LEU A 39 9.99 -5.83 10.44
N TYR A 40 9.92 -7.12 10.11
CA TYR A 40 8.75 -7.74 9.54
C TYR A 40 8.09 -8.66 10.57
N ARG A 41 6.80 -8.43 10.85
CA ARG A 41 6.07 -9.17 11.89
C ARG A 41 6.05 -10.66 11.56
N GLU A 42 6.42 -11.50 12.53
CA GLU A 42 6.48 -12.96 12.35
C GLU A 42 5.21 -13.54 11.72
N GLN A 43 4.04 -13.12 12.22
CA GLN A 43 2.74 -13.61 11.74
C GLN A 43 2.51 -13.40 10.23
N ASP A 44 3.03 -12.30 9.67
CA ASP A 44 2.91 -11.99 8.25
C ASP A 44 4.09 -12.62 7.47
N ALA A 45 5.28 -12.64 8.08
CA ALA A 45 6.48 -13.17 7.46
C ALA A 45 6.42 -14.67 7.17
N ILE A 46 5.80 -15.47 8.03
CA ILE A 46 5.58 -16.92 7.81
C ILE A 46 4.83 -17.19 6.49
N GLU A 47 4.01 -16.24 6.03
CA GLU A 47 3.27 -16.38 4.77
C GLU A 47 4.20 -16.41 3.54
N SER A 48 5.41 -15.85 3.62
CA SER A 48 6.40 -15.90 2.53
C SER A 48 7.05 -17.28 2.35
N LEU A 49 7.04 -18.13 3.39
CA LEU A 49 7.69 -19.44 3.35
C LEU A 49 6.94 -20.40 2.43
N GLY A 50 7.70 -21.17 1.64
CA GLY A 50 7.15 -22.32 0.92
C GLY A 50 6.71 -23.42 1.90
N SER A 51 5.86 -24.35 1.47
CA SER A 51 5.30 -25.37 2.37
C SER A 51 6.37 -26.22 3.07
N GLU A 52 7.45 -26.60 2.37
CA GLU A 52 8.57 -27.32 2.98
C GLU A 52 9.33 -26.45 4.00
N ASP A 53 9.64 -25.20 3.63
CA ASP A 53 10.34 -24.25 4.50
C ASP A 53 9.52 -23.94 5.75
N ARG A 54 8.19 -23.79 5.61
CA ARG A 54 7.26 -23.57 6.71
C ARG A 54 7.21 -24.77 7.63
N ALA A 55 7.13 -25.99 7.09
CA ALA A 55 7.18 -27.20 7.90
C ALA A 55 8.50 -27.31 8.67
N ALA A 56 9.62 -27.01 8.02
CA ALA A 56 10.93 -27.01 8.67
C ALA A 56 11.02 -25.93 9.76
N PHE A 57 10.53 -24.72 9.50
CA PHE A 57 10.47 -23.62 10.47
C PHE A 57 9.64 -23.97 11.71
N GLU A 58 8.44 -24.55 11.51
CA GLU A 58 7.55 -24.95 12.61
C GLU A 58 8.16 -26.04 13.48
N VAL A 59 8.84 -27.02 12.88
CA VAL A 59 9.54 -28.09 13.63
C VAL A 59 10.77 -27.52 14.36
N LEU A 60 11.56 -26.67 13.72
CA LEU A 60 12.69 -26.00 14.39
C LEU A 60 12.22 -25.19 15.61
N ARG A 61 11.05 -24.54 15.55
CA ARG A 61 10.45 -23.84 16.68
C ARG A 61 10.14 -24.77 17.85
N GLN A 62 9.65 -25.98 17.58
CA GLN A 62 9.39 -27.01 18.61
C GLN A 62 10.69 -27.60 19.18
N HIS A 63 11.77 -27.57 18.39
CA HIS A 63 13.10 -28.08 18.75
C HIS A 63 14.14 -26.95 18.80
N ALA A 64 13.83 -25.88 19.53
CA ALA A 64 14.63 -24.64 19.54
C ALA A 64 16.08 -24.83 20.03
N SER A 65 16.39 -25.96 20.67
CA SER A 65 17.75 -26.34 21.10
C SER A 65 18.65 -26.86 19.98
N ILE A 66 18.12 -27.09 18.77
CA ILE A 66 18.95 -27.45 17.61
C ILE A 66 19.81 -26.25 17.23
N ALA A 67 21.12 -26.36 17.39
CA ALA A 67 22.09 -25.33 17.06
C ALA A 67 22.45 -25.31 15.57
N MET A 68 22.98 -24.18 15.11
CA MET A 68 23.66 -24.09 13.82
C MET A 68 24.98 -24.87 13.88
N LEU A 69 25.32 -25.55 12.80
CA LEU A 69 26.57 -26.26 12.62
C LEU A 69 27.71 -25.27 12.38
N PRO A 70 28.86 -25.43 13.06
CA PRO A 70 30.08 -24.72 12.70
C PRO A 70 30.53 -25.11 11.29
N GLU A 71 31.12 -24.16 10.58
CA GLU A 71 31.64 -24.38 9.23
C GLU A 71 32.64 -25.57 9.21
N GLY A 72 32.52 -26.47 8.23
CA GLY A 72 33.38 -27.65 8.09
C GLY A 72 33.08 -28.82 9.03
N SER A 73 32.09 -28.72 9.93
CA SER A 73 31.78 -29.81 10.87
C SER A 73 31.12 -31.01 10.19
N ALA A 74 31.53 -32.22 10.59
CA ALA A 74 30.83 -33.45 10.22
C ALA A 74 29.49 -33.52 10.97
N ALA A 75 28.39 -33.69 10.23
CA ALA A 75 27.04 -33.71 10.78
C ALA A 75 26.53 -35.15 10.95
N GLN A 76 25.96 -35.45 12.12
CA GLN A 76 25.15 -36.66 12.31
C GLN A 76 23.68 -36.28 12.10
N GLY A 77 23.02 -36.88 11.10
CA GLY A 77 21.61 -36.64 10.78
C GLY A 77 21.37 -36.03 9.40
N VAL A 78 20.15 -35.52 9.17
CA VAL A 78 19.77 -34.87 7.92
C VAL A 78 20.13 -33.39 8.01
N VAL A 79 20.96 -32.91 7.08
CA VAL A 79 21.46 -31.53 7.11
C VAL A 79 20.53 -30.62 6.32
N TYR A 80 20.05 -29.57 6.97
CA TYR A 80 19.30 -28.47 6.37
C TYR A 80 20.22 -27.26 6.23
N ALA A 81 20.23 -26.64 5.06
CA ALA A 81 20.83 -25.33 4.81
C ALA A 81 19.78 -24.24 5.02
N LEU A 82 20.18 -23.17 5.70
CA LEU A 82 19.40 -21.96 5.90
C LEU A 82 20.04 -20.84 5.09
N TYR A 83 19.27 -20.22 4.21
CA TYR A 83 19.75 -19.13 3.37
C TYR A 83 18.61 -18.20 2.97
N VAL A 84 18.94 -16.95 2.66
CA VAL A 84 18.01 -15.95 2.13
C VAL A 84 18.38 -15.66 0.68
N ASN A 85 17.38 -15.66 -0.22
CA ASN A 85 17.62 -15.33 -1.63
C ASN A 85 17.63 -13.81 -1.88
N SER A 86 17.86 -13.41 -3.13
CA SER A 86 17.87 -12.02 -3.60
C SER A 86 16.53 -11.28 -3.40
N LEU A 87 15.42 -12.01 -3.20
CA LEU A 87 14.09 -11.46 -2.90
C LEU A 87 13.82 -11.34 -1.39
N GLY A 88 14.76 -11.72 -0.51
CA GLY A 88 14.53 -11.69 0.94
C GLY A 88 13.74 -12.89 1.48
N ARG A 89 13.46 -13.89 0.65
CA ARG A 89 12.76 -15.11 1.08
C ARG A 89 13.74 -16.05 1.78
N LEU A 90 13.41 -16.42 3.01
CA LEU A 90 14.10 -17.47 3.75
C LEU A 90 13.79 -18.84 3.16
N HIS A 91 14.82 -19.67 3.02
CA HIS A 91 14.74 -21.09 2.66
C HIS A 91 15.39 -21.93 3.77
N ILE A 92 14.76 -23.07 4.08
CA ILE A 92 15.20 -24.07 5.05
C ILE A 92 15.09 -25.44 4.37
N ARG A 93 16.14 -25.83 3.63
CA ARG A 93 16.09 -26.98 2.70
C ARG A 93 17.19 -27.98 2.98
N THR A 94 16.96 -29.25 2.63
CA THR A 94 18.03 -30.25 2.70
C THR A 94 19.19 -29.88 1.76
N THR A 95 20.44 -30.13 2.15
CA THR A 95 21.62 -29.69 1.36
C THR A 95 21.74 -30.28 -0.05
N GLY A 96 21.01 -31.35 -0.35
CA GLY A 96 20.96 -31.95 -1.70
C GLY A 96 19.90 -31.34 -2.62
N ARG A 97 19.02 -30.47 -2.11
CA ARG A 97 17.97 -29.81 -2.90
C ARG A 97 18.57 -28.64 -3.69
N PRO A 98 18.30 -28.52 -5.00
CA PRO A 98 18.67 -27.34 -5.76
C PRO A 98 18.04 -26.08 -5.16
N ARG A 99 18.80 -24.98 -5.16
CA ARG A 99 18.31 -23.68 -4.71
C ARG A 99 17.40 -23.07 -5.78
N PRO A 100 16.25 -22.49 -5.41
CA PRO A 100 15.41 -21.78 -6.36
C PRO A 100 16.11 -20.53 -6.90
N THR A 101 16.24 -20.45 -8.23
CA THR A 101 16.79 -19.30 -8.95
C THR A 101 15.67 -18.61 -9.73
N TYR A 102 15.53 -17.31 -9.53
CA TYR A 102 14.52 -16.42 -10.12
C TYR A 102 15.10 -15.51 -11.20
N SER A 103 16.41 -15.28 -11.18
CA SER A 103 17.14 -14.54 -12.21
C SER A 103 18.57 -15.06 -12.36
N GLU A 104 19.20 -14.78 -13.50
CA GLU A 104 20.61 -15.10 -13.75
C GLU A 104 21.58 -14.39 -12.79
N HIS A 105 21.10 -13.35 -12.09
CA HIS A 105 21.88 -12.54 -11.16
C HIS A 105 21.53 -12.80 -9.70
N ASP A 106 20.78 -13.86 -9.41
CA ASP A 106 20.41 -14.18 -8.04
C ASP A 106 21.64 -14.49 -7.18
N ALA A 107 21.69 -13.79 -6.05
CA ALA A 107 22.63 -14.04 -4.98
C ALA A 107 21.90 -14.57 -3.76
N TYR A 108 22.63 -15.33 -2.93
CA TYR A 108 22.13 -15.89 -1.70
C TYR A 108 23.00 -15.43 -0.53
N VAL A 109 22.36 -15.16 0.60
CA VAL A 109 23.03 -14.97 1.89
C VAL A 109 22.95 -16.29 2.64
N GLU A 110 24.08 -16.96 2.80
CA GLU A 110 24.19 -18.14 3.67
C GLU A 110 24.04 -17.73 5.12
N LEU A 111 23.13 -18.38 5.84
CA LEU A 111 22.99 -18.23 7.29
C LEU A 111 23.68 -19.38 8.04
N GLY A 112 23.90 -20.51 7.35
CA GLY A 112 24.58 -21.69 7.86
C GLY A 112 23.76 -22.97 7.66
N ARG A 113 24.05 -24.00 8.46
CA ARG A 113 23.43 -25.33 8.35
C ARG A 113 22.97 -25.82 9.72
N ALA A 114 21.96 -26.69 9.76
CA ALA A 114 21.50 -27.37 10.97
C ALA A 114 21.43 -28.88 10.72
N ALA A 115 21.99 -29.69 11.62
CA ALA A 115 21.85 -31.15 11.59
C ALA A 115 20.62 -31.55 12.40
N LEU A 116 19.59 -32.09 11.73
CA LEU A 116 18.40 -32.59 12.39
C LEU A 116 18.57 -34.10 12.64
N PRO A 117 18.30 -34.59 13.87
CA PRO A 117 18.14 -36.02 14.11
C PRO A 117 17.10 -36.60 13.15
N ALA A 118 17.27 -37.88 12.75
CA ALA A 118 16.38 -38.52 11.78
C ALA A 118 14.90 -38.46 12.18
N SER A 119 14.60 -38.57 13.48
CA SER A 119 13.24 -38.44 14.02
C SER A 119 12.66 -37.03 13.83
N VAL A 120 13.46 -35.99 14.01
CA VAL A 120 13.05 -34.58 13.81
C VAL A 120 12.89 -34.28 12.32
N ALA A 121 13.81 -34.74 11.48
CA ALA A 121 13.68 -34.62 10.03
C ALA A 121 12.43 -35.34 9.50
N ALA A 122 12.07 -36.49 10.07
CA ALA A 122 10.82 -37.19 9.76
C ALA A 122 9.57 -36.37 10.14
N GLN A 123 9.62 -35.59 11.23
CA GLN A 123 8.53 -34.66 11.60
C GLN A 123 8.36 -33.56 10.54
N VAL A 124 9.46 -32.99 10.03
CA VAL A 124 9.42 -31.99 8.94
C VAL A 124 8.71 -32.59 7.72
N GLN A 125 9.10 -33.80 7.31
CA GLN A 125 8.50 -34.46 6.15
C GLN A 125 7.04 -34.83 6.37
N ALA A 126 6.65 -35.29 7.57
CA ALA A 126 5.27 -35.59 7.90
C ALA A 126 4.38 -34.34 7.85
N LEU A 127 4.84 -33.24 8.44
CA LEU A 127 4.14 -31.96 8.41
C LEU A 127 4.03 -31.40 6.98
N TYR A 128 5.11 -31.44 6.21
CA TYR A 128 5.11 -31.00 4.82
C TYR A 128 4.09 -31.80 3.97
N ARG A 129 4.06 -33.13 4.09
CA ARG A 129 3.06 -33.96 3.40
C ARG A 129 1.64 -33.63 3.80
N SER A 130 1.37 -33.49 5.10
CA SER A 130 0.05 -33.09 5.59
C SER A 130 -0.39 -31.73 5.01
N GLN A 131 0.53 -30.78 4.88
CA GLN A 131 0.25 -29.50 4.25
C GLN A 131 -0.04 -29.63 2.74
N LEU A 132 0.66 -30.51 2.02
CA LEU A 132 0.39 -30.80 0.61
C LEU A 132 -0.97 -31.47 0.40
N ASP A 133 -1.35 -32.42 1.26
CA ASP A 133 -2.65 -33.09 1.16
C ASP A 133 -3.80 -32.10 1.38
N ALA A 134 -3.67 -31.23 2.39
CA ALA A 134 -4.64 -30.17 2.65
C ALA A 134 -4.70 -29.14 1.50
N GLU A 135 -3.57 -28.84 0.87
CA GLU A 135 -3.51 -27.95 -0.29
C GLU A 135 -4.17 -28.58 -1.52
N ALA A 136 -3.96 -29.87 -1.77
CA ALA A 136 -4.59 -30.59 -2.87
C ALA A 136 -6.13 -30.58 -2.75
N PHE A 137 -6.65 -30.76 -1.53
CA PHE A 137 -8.08 -30.66 -1.26
C PHE A 137 -8.63 -29.25 -1.54
N ALA A 138 -7.94 -28.21 -1.06
CA ALA A 138 -8.34 -26.82 -1.31
C ALA A 138 -8.24 -26.44 -2.80
N LEU A 139 -7.25 -26.94 -3.51
CA LEU A 139 -7.09 -26.70 -4.94
C LEU A 139 -8.21 -27.35 -5.76
N GLN A 140 -8.69 -28.53 -5.35
CA GLN A 140 -9.84 -29.16 -6.00
C GLN A 140 -11.10 -28.28 -5.90
N TYR A 141 -11.28 -27.57 -4.79
CA TYR A 141 -12.36 -26.60 -4.62
C TYR A 141 -12.23 -25.41 -5.60
N LEU A 142 -11.02 -24.86 -5.77
CA LEU A 142 -10.76 -23.82 -6.78
C LEU A 142 -11.00 -24.32 -8.21
N ARG A 143 -10.56 -25.54 -8.53
CA ARG A 143 -10.79 -26.17 -9.84
C ARG A 143 -12.28 -26.32 -10.13
N GLY A 144 -13.07 -26.73 -9.13
CA GLY A 144 -14.53 -26.81 -9.24
C GLY A 144 -15.17 -25.45 -9.53
N ALA A 145 -14.68 -24.37 -8.90
CA ALA A 145 -15.17 -23.02 -9.18
C ALA A 145 -14.86 -22.56 -10.61
N LEU A 146 -13.65 -22.84 -11.14
CA LEU A 146 -13.33 -22.55 -12.54
C LEU A 146 -14.11 -23.42 -13.53
N ALA A 147 -14.39 -24.68 -13.19
CA ALA A 147 -15.21 -25.55 -14.03
C ALA A 147 -16.64 -24.99 -14.18
N GLN A 148 -17.21 -24.41 -13.12
CA GLN A 148 -18.51 -23.72 -13.22
C GLN A 148 -18.47 -22.52 -14.18
N LEU A 149 -17.37 -21.78 -14.23
CA LEU A 149 -17.18 -20.71 -15.22
C LEU A 149 -17.00 -21.28 -16.64
N GLU A 150 -16.30 -22.41 -16.79
CA GLU A 150 -16.14 -23.08 -18.09
C GLU A 150 -17.49 -23.57 -18.62
N ASP A 151 -18.28 -24.24 -17.79
CA ASP A 151 -19.64 -24.72 -18.11
C ASP A 151 -20.59 -23.58 -18.46
N ALA A 152 -20.42 -22.41 -17.84
CA ALA A 152 -21.18 -21.20 -18.15
C ALA A 152 -20.65 -20.42 -19.38
N GLY A 153 -19.52 -20.82 -19.96
CA GLY A 153 -18.87 -20.09 -21.07
C GLY A 153 -18.17 -18.79 -20.65
N GLU A 154 -17.94 -18.58 -19.35
CA GLU A 154 -17.39 -17.35 -18.77
C GLU A 154 -15.89 -17.42 -18.48
N LEU A 155 -15.25 -18.60 -18.56
CA LEU A 155 -13.83 -18.78 -18.21
C LEU A 155 -12.89 -17.87 -19.02
N ALA A 156 -13.13 -17.70 -20.33
CA ALA A 156 -12.32 -16.83 -21.17
C ALA A 156 -12.44 -15.36 -20.74
N THR A 157 -13.65 -14.89 -20.45
CA THR A 157 -13.91 -13.54 -19.95
C THR A 157 -13.25 -13.31 -18.59
N ALA A 158 -13.29 -14.31 -17.70
CA ALA A 158 -12.63 -14.26 -16.40
C ALA A 158 -11.11 -14.15 -16.54
N LEU A 159 -10.50 -14.91 -17.46
CA LEU A 159 -9.07 -14.86 -17.75
C LEU A 159 -8.66 -13.49 -18.31
N GLU A 160 -9.38 -12.96 -19.31
CA GLU A 160 -9.09 -11.62 -19.85
C GLU A 160 -9.26 -10.53 -18.80
N GLY A 161 -10.29 -10.65 -17.94
CA GLY A 161 -10.46 -9.77 -16.80
C GLY A 161 -9.28 -9.81 -15.83
N VAL A 162 -8.69 -10.99 -15.58
CA VAL A 162 -7.48 -11.12 -14.76
C VAL A 162 -6.27 -10.48 -15.44
N ILE A 163 -6.07 -10.71 -16.74
CA ILE A 163 -4.98 -10.11 -17.52
C ILE A 163 -5.06 -8.58 -17.47
N ASP A 164 -6.21 -8.01 -17.84
CA ASP A 164 -6.44 -6.56 -17.79
C ASP A 164 -6.23 -6.01 -16.37
N SER A 165 -6.74 -6.70 -15.35
CA SER A 165 -6.59 -6.23 -13.96
C SER A 165 -5.15 -6.23 -13.48
N VAL A 166 -4.36 -7.23 -13.89
CA VAL A 166 -2.93 -7.31 -13.55
C VAL A 166 -2.17 -6.18 -14.26
N GLU A 167 -2.45 -5.88 -15.53
CA GLU A 167 -1.77 -4.78 -16.25
C GLU A 167 -1.94 -3.41 -15.58
N HIS A 168 -3.04 -3.21 -14.86
CA HIS A 168 -3.42 -1.90 -14.28
C HIS A 168 -3.26 -1.82 -12.74
N VAL A 169 -2.54 -2.76 -12.12
CA VAL A 169 -2.09 -2.65 -10.72
C VAL A 169 -0.68 -2.05 -10.65
N GLU A 170 -0.39 -1.28 -9.59
CA GLU A 170 0.95 -0.69 -9.41
C GLU A 170 2.03 -1.78 -9.25
N SER A 171 1.70 -2.85 -8.53
CA SER A 171 2.60 -3.98 -8.30
C SER A 171 1.83 -5.22 -7.87
N VAL A 172 2.14 -6.37 -8.46
CA VAL A 172 1.72 -7.69 -7.96
C VAL A 172 2.91 -8.64 -8.02
N CYS A 173 3.21 -9.36 -6.94
CA CYS A 173 4.30 -10.34 -6.95
C CYS A 173 4.14 -11.43 -5.89
N PHE A 174 4.07 -12.69 -6.27
CA PHE A 174 3.85 -13.79 -5.31
C PHE A 174 4.60 -15.05 -5.72
N TYR A 175 4.75 -15.97 -4.78
CA TYR A 175 5.31 -17.29 -5.04
C TYR A 175 4.21 -18.33 -5.24
N VAL A 176 4.41 -19.26 -6.18
CA VAL A 176 3.66 -20.52 -6.22
C VAL A 176 4.68 -21.65 -6.14
N GLY A 177 4.76 -22.27 -4.96
CA GLY A 177 5.86 -23.16 -4.61
C GLY A 177 7.20 -22.42 -4.66
N ASP A 178 8.11 -22.91 -5.53
CA ASP A 178 9.43 -22.34 -5.73
C ASP A 178 9.48 -21.33 -6.89
N ALA A 179 8.40 -21.16 -7.66
CA ALA A 179 8.32 -20.19 -8.77
C ALA A 179 7.84 -18.81 -8.27
N PHE A 180 8.32 -17.73 -8.91
CA PHE A 180 7.94 -16.35 -8.61
C PHE A 180 7.23 -15.72 -9.81
N PHE A 181 6.05 -15.16 -9.56
CA PHE A 181 5.19 -14.54 -10.55
C PHE A 181 5.04 -13.07 -10.21
N ALA A 182 5.26 -12.18 -11.16
CA ALA A 182 5.27 -10.75 -10.88
C ALA A 182 4.97 -9.85 -12.08
N LEU A 183 4.42 -8.70 -11.73
CA LEU A 183 4.45 -7.42 -12.44
C LEU A 183 4.91 -6.38 -11.40
N ILE A 184 6.22 -6.21 -11.26
CA ILE A 184 6.83 -5.17 -10.41
C ILE A 184 8.23 -4.83 -10.91
N ASP A 185 8.49 -3.54 -11.10
CA ASP A 185 9.79 -2.99 -11.51
C ASP A 185 10.39 -3.73 -12.72
N HIS A 186 11.39 -4.59 -12.52
CA HIS A 186 12.04 -5.36 -13.59
C HIS A 186 11.56 -6.81 -13.71
N PHE A 187 10.72 -7.28 -12.80
CA PHE A 187 10.09 -8.60 -12.89
C PHE A 187 8.71 -8.46 -13.51
N VAL A 188 8.64 -8.79 -14.79
CA VAL A 188 7.39 -8.79 -15.55
C VAL A 188 7.29 -10.12 -16.29
N ASN A 189 6.66 -11.10 -15.66
CA ASN A 189 6.44 -12.43 -16.24
C ASN A 189 4.96 -12.86 -16.22
N LEU A 190 4.07 -12.11 -15.56
CA LEU A 190 2.64 -12.40 -15.54
C LEU A 190 1.93 -12.00 -16.84
N ILE A 191 2.33 -10.87 -17.44
CA ILE A 191 1.71 -10.25 -18.62
C ILE A 191 2.70 -10.18 -19.78
N ASP A 192 2.18 -9.88 -20.98
CA ASP A 192 3.00 -9.71 -22.16
C ASP A 192 3.99 -8.55 -22.00
N THR A 193 5.19 -8.73 -22.52
CA THR A 193 6.22 -7.69 -22.57
C THR A 193 6.78 -7.58 -23.98
N LYS A 194 7.62 -6.57 -24.21
CA LYS A 194 8.40 -6.47 -25.46
C LYS A 194 9.32 -7.68 -25.68
N ALA A 195 9.68 -8.41 -24.62
CA ALA A 195 10.57 -9.56 -24.70
C ALA A 195 9.84 -10.87 -25.05
N GLY A 196 8.51 -10.91 -24.94
CA GLY A 196 7.74 -12.11 -25.24
C GLY A 196 6.44 -12.22 -24.44
N PRO A 197 5.70 -13.32 -24.64
CA PRO A 197 4.41 -13.52 -24.01
C PRO A 197 4.53 -13.76 -22.50
N GLY A 198 3.61 -13.20 -21.73
CA GLY A 198 3.49 -13.43 -20.30
C GLY A 198 2.91 -14.79 -19.97
N TYR A 199 2.93 -15.16 -18.70
CA TYR A 199 2.38 -16.42 -18.20
C TYR A 199 0.86 -16.52 -18.41
N LEU A 200 0.09 -15.47 -18.07
CA LEU A 200 -1.38 -15.50 -18.17
C LEU A 200 -1.87 -15.54 -19.63
N PRO A 201 -1.34 -14.73 -20.56
CA PRO A 201 -1.73 -14.80 -21.99
C PRO A 201 -1.53 -16.18 -22.63
N GLN A 202 -0.56 -16.97 -22.17
CA GLN A 202 -0.33 -18.34 -22.67
C GLN A 202 -1.45 -19.33 -22.30
N LEU A 203 -2.37 -18.96 -21.40
CA LEU A 203 -3.52 -19.79 -21.05
C LEU A 203 -4.70 -19.62 -22.01
N ARG A 204 -4.67 -18.59 -22.88
CA ARG A 204 -5.74 -18.32 -23.86
C ARG A 204 -5.99 -19.52 -24.77
N GLY A 205 -7.26 -19.89 -24.91
CA GLY A 205 -7.69 -21.00 -25.79
C GLY A 205 -7.30 -22.41 -25.30
N ARG A 206 -6.59 -22.56 -24.17
CA ARG A 206 -6.28 -23.86 -23.58
C ARG A 206 -7.46 -24.37 -22.75
N PRO A 207 -7.95 -25.61 -22.97
CA PRO A 207 -9.01 -26.20 -22.13
C PRO A 207 -8.59 -26.32 -20.67
N LEU A 208 -9.50 -26.07 -19.71
CA LEU A 208 -9.20 -26.11 -18.27
C LEU A 208 -8.65 -27.48 -17.81
N ALA A 209 -9.07 -28.56 -18.46
CA ALA A 209 -8.57 -29.92 -18.19
C ALA A 209 -7.05 -30.07 -18.40
N THR A 210 -6.45 -29.20 -19.23
CA THR A 210 -5.01 -29.19 -19.53
C THR A 210 -4.19 -28.23 -18.64
N TRP A 211 -4.86 -27.50 -17.75
CA TRP A 211 -4.22 -26.52 -16.89
C TRP A 211 -3.50 -27.21 -15.74
N ALA A 212 -2.25 -26.82 -15.53
CA ALA A 212 -1.47 -27.24 -14.38
C ALA A 212 -2.10 -26.71 -13.08
N ASN A 213 -1.72 -27.29 -11.94
CA ASN A 213 -2.20 -26.84 -10.64
C ASN A 213 -1.89 -25.36 -10.37
N ALA A 214 -0.72 -24.88 -10.82
CA ALA A 214 -0.35 -23.47 -10.74
C ALA A 214 -1.27 -22.58 -11.60
N ASP A 215 -1.59 -23.00 -12.84
CA ASP A 215 -2.49 -22.28 -13.74
C ASP A 215 -3.87 -22.08 -13.07
N VAL A 216 -4.44 -23.15 -12.52
CA VAL A 216 -5.73 -23.13 -11.79
C VAL A 216 -5.66 -22.21 -10.58
N LEU A 217 -4.63 -22.36 -9.75
CA LEU A 217 -4.47 -21.56 -8.53
C LEU A 217 -4.38 -20.07 -8.87
N ILE A 218 -3.51 -19.69 -9.80
CA ILE A 218 -3.24 -18.30 -10.14
C ILE A 218 -4.50 -17.64 -10.71
N VAL A 219 -5.15 -18.26 -11.70
CA VAL A 219 -6.34 -17.67 -12.33
C VAL A 219 -7.51 -17.58 -11.34
N ALA A 220 -7.80 -18.65 -10.59
CA ALA A 220 -8.89 -18.64 -9.60
C ALA A 220 -8.63 -17.61 -8.49
N ALA A 221 -7.39 -17.54 -7.97
CA ALA A 221 -7.03 -16.60 -6.92
C ALA A 221 -7.13 -15.15 -7.40
N LEU A 222 -6.49 -14.81 -8.51
CA LEU A 222 -6.54 -13.44 -9.04
C LEU A 222 -7.96 -13.04 -9.42
N HIS A 223 -8.75 -13.94 -10.00
CA HIS A 223 -10.15 -13.63 -10.30
C HIS A 223 -10.96 -13.35 -9.03
N ALA A 224 -10.87 -14.21 -8.00
CA ALA A 224 -11.57 -14.02 -6.73
C ALA A 224 -11.12 -12.75 -5.98
N LEU A 225 -9.81 -12.50 -5.92
CA LEU A 225 -9.25 -11.30 -5.30
C LEU A 225 -9.76 -10.03 -6.00
N PHE A 226 -9.72 -10.00 -7.34
CA PHE A 226 -10.18 -8.86 -8.11
C PHE A 226 -11.67 -8.58 -7.89
N ILE A 227 -12.52 -9.62 -7.93
CA ILE A 227 -13.95 -9.45 -7.65
C ILE A 227 -14.13 -8.85 -6.25
N SER A 228 -13.45 -9.40 -5.23
CA SER A 228 -13.65 -9.03 -3.83
C SER A 228 -13.20 -7.62 -3.45
N GLY A 229 -12.25 -7.01 -4.17
CA GLY A 229 -11.75 -5.68 -3.81
C GLY A 229 -10.89 -4.98 -4.86
N ARG A 230 -10.98 -5.40 -6.13
CA ARG A 230 -10.15 -4.95 -7.26
C ARG A 230 -8.65 -5.21 -7.01
N SER A 231 -7.81 -4.45 -7.70
CA SER A 231 -6.35 -4.53 -7.66
C SER A 231 -5.74 -4.46 -6.26
N VAL A 232 -6.39 -3.76 -5.32
CA VAL A 232 -5.96 -3.66 -3.91
C VAL A 232 -5.74 -5.03 -3.26
N ARG A 233 -6.51 -6.05 -3.67
CA ARG A 233 -6.46 -7.40 -3.11
C ARG A 233 -5.31 -8.25 -3.65
N PHE A 234 -4.78 -7.93 -4.82
CA PHE A 234 -3.57 -8.59 -5.33
C PHE A 234 -2.38 -8.30 -4.42
N GLU A 235 -2.29 -7.06 -3.97
CA GLU A 235 -1.18 -6.54 -3.19
C GLU A 235 -1.10 -7.17 -1.78
N GLU A 236 -2.16 -7.85 -1.31
CA GLU A 236 -2.16 -8.62 -0.06
C GLU A 236 -1.28 -9.88 -0.14
N PHE A 237 -1.03 -10.37 -1.35
CA PHE A 237 -0.18 -11.54 -1.60
C PHE A 237 1.23 -11.15 -2.06
N ASN A 238 1.58 -9.86 -2.02
CA ASN A 238 2.92 -9.42 -2.39
C ASN A 238 3.98 -10.03 -1.47
N GLY A 239 4.97 -10.71 -2.05
CA GLY A 239 6.02 -11.42 -1.32
C GLY A 239 5.55 -12.65 -0.53
N VAL A 240 4.31 -13.11 -0.74
CA VAL A 240 3.70 -14.25 -0.06
C VAL A 240 3.71 -15.49 -0.95
N THR A 241 3.75 -16.68 -0.33
CA THR A 241 3.44 -17.92 -1.04
C THR A 241 1.94 -18.07 -1.22
N LEU A 242 1.45 -17.85 -2.44
CA LEU A 242 0.07 -18.06 -2.81
C LEU A 242 -0.24 -19.56 -2.79
N THR A 243 -1.21 -19.93 -1.97
CA THR A 243 -1.81 -21.28 -1.92
C THR A 243 -3.33 -21.18 -1.93
N ALA A 244 -4.02 -22.25 -2.32
CA ALA A 244 -5.47 -22.32 -2.27
C ALA A 244 -5.96 -22.13 -0.82
N ARG A 245 -5.23 -22.73 0.14
CA ARG A 245 -5.52 -22.56 1.57
C ARG A 245 -5.39 -21.12 2.04
N SER A 246 -4.31 -20.42 1.69
CA SER A 246 -4.10 -19.03 2.11
C SER A 246 -5.14 -18.09 1.49
N LEU A 247 -5.51 -18.31 0.23
CA LEU A 247 -6.58 -17.56 -0.43
C LEU A 247 -7.91 -17.71 0.33
N LEU A 248 -8.35 -18.96 0.55
CA LEU A 248 -9.63 -19.24 1.21
C LEU A 248 -9.64 -18.71 2.65
N ALA A 249 -8.55 -18.92 3.40
CA ALA A 249 -8.41 -18.39 4.75
C ALA A 249 -8.52 -16.86 4.76
N ARG A 250 -7.90 -16.18 3.80
CA ARG A 250 -7.94 -14.72 3.71
C ARG A 250 -9.33 -14.19 3.40
N LEU A 251 -10.02 -14.76 2.41
CA LEU A 251 -11.39 -14.35 2.06
C LEU A 251 -12.36 -14.57 3.23
N ARG A 252 -12.24 -15.69 3.94
CA ARG A 252 -13.04 -15.97 5.15
C ARG A 252 -12.72 -15.02 6.30
N ALA A 253 -11.45 -14.68 6.51
CA ALA A 253 -11.04 -13.71 7.53
C ALA A 253 -11.59 -12.31 7.25
N LEU A 254 -11.59 -11.88 5.98
CA LEU A 254 -12.22 -10.62 5.56
C LEU A 254 -13.74 -10.64 5.79
N TYR A 255 -14.39 -11.75 5.46
CA TYR A 255 -15.82 -11.90 5.68
C TYR A 255 -16.15 -11.79 7.17
N ALA A 256 -15.41 -12.49 8.03
CA ALA A 256 -15.55 -12.38 9.48
C ALA A 256 -15.33 -10.95 10.00
N GLN A 257 -14.36 -10.22 9.45
CA GLN A 257 -14.14 -8.81 9.81
C GLN A 257 -15.31 -7.91 9.41
N TYR A 258 -15.89 -8.09 8.22
CA TYR A 258 -17.07 -7.32 7.81
C TYR A 258 -18.30 -7.65 8.64
N VAL A 259 -18.56 -8.92 8.92
CA VAL A 259 -19.66 -9.34 9.80
C VAL A 259 -19.48 -8.75 11.20
N ALA A 260 -18.28 -8.80 11.77
CA ALA A 260 -17.97 -8.17 13.06
C ALA A 260 -18.16 -6.65 13.04
N ALA A 261 -18.00 -6.02 11.86
CA ALA A 261 -18.25 -4.60 11.66
C ALA A 261 -19.74 -4.25 11.41
N GLY A 262 -20.64 -5.24 11.43
CA GLY A 262 -22.09 -5.07 11.31
C GLY A 262 -22.64 -5.29 9.90
N CYS A 263 -21.85 -5.82 8.95
CA CYS A 263 -22.37 -6.27 7.67
C CYS A 263 -23.20 -7.55 7.83
N GLU A 264 -24.15 -7.76 6.91
CA GLU A 264 -25.02 -8.94 6.90
C GLU A 264 -24.21 -10.25 6.80
N ALA A 265 -24.58 -11.21 7.65
CA ALA A 265 -24.09 -12.58 7.61
C ALA A 265 -25.02 -13.44 6.75
N VAL A 266 -24.45 -14.39 6.02
CA VAL A 266 -25.18 -15.41 5.26
C VAL A 266 -25.17 -16.74 6.01
N ASP A 267 -26.27 -17.49 5.94
CA ASP A 267 -26.46 -18.74 6.68
C ASP A 267 -25.66 -19.93 6.12
N ALA A 268 -25.48 -19.97 4.79
CA ALA A 268 -24.74 -21.02 4.09
C ALA A 268 -23.41 -20.50 3.56
N GLU A 269 -22.36 -21.33 3.59
CA GLU A 269 -21.05 -20.94 3.06
C GLU A 269 -21.13 -20.78 1.53
N PRO A 270 -20.92 -19.56 1.00
CA PRO A 270 -21.01 -19.32 -0.42
C PRO A 270 -19.86 -19.98 -1.18
N GLY A 271 -20.06 -20.23 -2.48
CA GLY A 271 -18.99 -20.64 -3.40
C GLY A 271 -17.88 -19.59 -3.49
N LEU A 272 -16.68 -19.95 -3.98
CA LEU A 272 -15.51 -19.06 -4.03
C LEU A 272 -15.82 -17.67 -4.63
N PHE A 273 -16.41 -17.63 -5.82
CA PHE A 273 -16.69 -16.38 -6.50
C PHE A 273 -17.91 -15.64 -5.92
N ASP A 274 -18.84 -16.35 -5.28
CA ASP A 274 -19.95 -15.73 -4.56
C ASP A 274 -19.50 -15.10 -3.24
N LEU A 275 -18.56 -15.74 -2.53
CA LEU A 275 -17.88 -15.15 -1.38
C LEU A 275 -17.16 -13.87 -1.81
N ALA A 276 -16.43 -13.91 -2.92
CA ALA A 276 -15.77 -12.72 -3.45
C ALA A 276 -16.77 -11.60 -3.78
N ARG A 277 -17.89 -11.90 -4.43
CA ARG A 277 -18.96 -10.91 -4.73
C ARG A 277 -19.61 -10.37 -3.44
N LEU A 278 -19.81 -11.21 -2.43
CA LEU A 278 -20.33 -10.80 -1.13
C LEU A 278 -19.37 -9.83 -0.44
N LEU A 279 -18.09 -10.18 -0.37
CA LEU A 279 -17.03 -9.31 0.16
C LEU A 279 -17.00 -7.96 -0.57
N ARG A 280 -17.14 -7.96 -1.89
CA ARG A 280 -17.22 -6.73 -2.68
C ARG A 280 -18.36 -5.84 -2.22
N ARG A 281 -19.57 -6.38 -2.12
CA ARG A 281 -20.76 -5.65 -1.65
C ARG A 281 -20.54 -5.10 -0.23
N GLN A 282 -20.09 -5.93 0.70
CA GLN A 282 -19.80 -5.51 2.08
C GLN A 282 -18.74 -4.40 2.12
N SER A 283 -17.69 -4.51 1.31
CA SER A 283 -16.61 -3.51 1.22
C SER A 283 -17.08 -2.13 0.74
N GLN A 284 -18.23 -2.06 0.06
CA GLN A 284 -18.86 -0.84 -0.44
C GLN A 284 -19.88 -0.23 0.54
N GLN A 285 -20.24 -0.94 1.61
CA GLN A 285 -21.23 -0.49 2.59
C GLN A 285 -20.67 0.50 3.63
N GLY A 286 -19.41 0.95 3.52
CA GLY A 286 -18.75 1.76 4.54
C GLY A 286 -19.34 3.16 4.75
N VAL A 287 -20.11 3.69 3.79
CA VAL A 287 -20.71 5.02 3.90
C VAL A 287 -21.75 5.04 5.03
N GLY A 288 -21.57 5.96 5.98
CA GLY A 288 -22.46 6.11 7.14
C GLY A 288 -22.27 5.07 8.24
N GLN A 289 -21.34 4.12 8.06
CA GLN A 289 -21.01 3.13 9.07
C GLN A 289 -20.04 3.69 10.11
N ARG A 290 -19.84 2.93 11.20
CA ARG A 290 -18.91 3.28 12.29
C ARG A 290 -17.52 2.64 12.14
N TRP A 291 -17.25 2.00 11.01
CA TRP A 291 -15.99 1.30 10.77
C TRP A 291 -15.18 1.90 9.62
N LEU A 292 -13.86 1.72 9.70
CA LEU A 292 -12.89 2.16 8.70
C LEU A 292 -12.11 0.97 8.15
N ARG A 293 -12.07 0.86 6.82
CA ARG A 293 -11.07 0.01 6.15
C ARG A 293 -9.78 0.79 6.00
N PHE A 294 -8.67 0.17 6.37
CA PHE A 294 -7.33 0.71 6.13
C PHE A 294 -6.36 -0.41 5.80
N ARG A 295 -5.17 -0.09 5.30
CA ARG A 295 -4.12 -1.07 5.02
C ARG A 295 -2.87 -0.80 5.83
N ARG A 296 -2.15 -1.87 6.18
CA ARG A 296 -0.75 -1.78 6.57
C ARG A 296 0.13 -2.29 5.44
N ILE A 297 1.15 -1.53 5.11
CA ILE A 297 2.08 -1.81 4.02
C ILE A 297 3.46 -2.09 4.62
N TYR A 298 3.97 -3.28 4.36
CA TYR A 298 5.35 -3.61 4.66
C TYR A 298 6.22 -3.24 3.47
N GLY A 299 7.06 -2.24 3.66
CA GLY A 299 7.99 -1.80 2.63
C GLY A 299 8.84 -2.95 2.14
N LEU A 300 9.29 -3.83 3.04
CA LEU A 300 10.21 -4.97 2.81
C LEU A 300 9.79 -5.97 1.72
N ASN A 301 8.50 -6.09 1.43
CA ASN A 301 8.01 -7.01 0.40
C ASN A 301 6.79 -6.45 -0.35
N PHE A 302 6.45 -5.18 -0.11
CA PHE A 302 5.25 -4.51 -0.59
C PHE A 302 3.92 -5.22 -0.27
N GLN A 303 3.87 -6.08 0.76
CA GLN A 303 2.61 -6.68 1.20
C GLN A 303 1.70 -5.60 1.80
N LYS A 304 0.46 -5.51 1.30
CA LYS A 304 -0.51 -4.49 1.69
C LYS A 304 -1.76 -5.10 2.33
N ASN A 305 -1.68 -5.45 3.61
CA ASN A 305 -2.77 -6.15 4.31
C ASN A 305 -3.91 -5.20 4.70
N GLU A 306 -5.14 -5.56 4.35
CA GLU A 306 -6.34 -4.81 4.75
C GLU A 306 -6.83 -5.21 6.16
N TYR A 307 -7.30 -4.19 6.89
CA TYR A 307 -7.90 -4.31 8.21
C TYR A 307 -9.19 -3.50 8.27
N VAL A 308 -10.14 -3.95 9.08
CA VAL A 308 -11.35 -3.20 9.45
C VAL A 308 -11.23 -2.78 10.91
N SER A 309 -11.29 -1.47 11.16
CA SER A 309 -11.34 -0.88 12.49
C SER A 309 -12.77 -0.45 12.82
N THR A 310 -13.17 -0.56 14.09
CA THR A 310 -14.46 -0.09 14.60
C THR A 310 -14.46 1.39 15.01
N SER A 311 -13.36 2.10 14.76
CA SER A 311 -13.25 3.54 14.99
C SER A 311 -12.98 4.31 13.68
N LEU A 312 -13.66 5.44 13.55
CA LEU A 312 -13.51 6.41 12.44
C LEU A 312 -12.96 7.76 12.90
N ALA A 313 -12.93 8.01 14.22
CA ALA A 313 -12.62 9.30 14.80
C ALA A 313 -11.34 9.21 15.62
N SER A 314 -10.45 10.18 15.42
CA SER A 314 -9.26 10.37 16.24
C SER A 314 -9.64 10.73 17.68
N THR A 315 -8.77 10.39 18.62
CA THR A 315 -8.86 10.83 20.03
C THR A 315 -8.30 12.23 20.26
N GLU A 316 -7.76 12.87 19.23
CA GLU A 316 -7.38 14.29 19.22
C GLU A 316 -8.52 15.20 19.69
N ASP A 317 -8.17 16.32 20.34
CA ASP A 317 -9.13 17.33 20.78
C ASP A 317 -10.13 17.69 19.68
N ARG A 318 -11.42 17.69 20.03
CA ARG A 318 -12.51 18.10 19.13
C ARG A 318 -12.34 19.55 18.65
N LEU A 319 -11.67 20.40 19.43
CA LEU A 319 -11.39 21.80 19.10
C LEU A 319 -10.07 22.00 18.34
N ALA A 320 -9.37 20.94 17.91
CA ALA A 320 -8.11 21.07 17.16
C ALA A 320 -8.23 21.98 15.93
N HIS A 321 -9.31 21.87 15.15
CA HIS A 321 -9.56 22.75 14.01
C HIS A 321 -9.69 24.24 14.40
N ILE A 322 -10.23 24.53 15.59
CA ILE A 322 -10.31 25.89 16.12
C ILE A 322 -8.93 26.39 16.52
N HIS A 323 -8.14 25.56 17.20
CA HIS A 323 -6.76 25.93 17.54
C HIS A 323 -5.92 26.25 16.30
N ASP A 324 -6.11 25.48 15.23
CA ASP A 324 -5.35 25.62 14.00
C ASP A 324 -5.84 26.79 13.11
N PHE A 325 -7.14 27.11 13.11
CA PHE A 325 -7.76 28.01 12.12
C PHE A 325 -8.63 29.15 12.71
N ALA A 326 -8.68 29.35 14.03
CA ALA A 326 -9.51 30.41 14.62
C ALA A 326 -9.20 31.80 14.06
N ALA A 327 -7.92 32.12 13.87
CA ALA A 327 -7.51 33.42 13.34
C ALA A 327 -8.03 33.66 11.92
N ASP A 328 -7.93 32.63 11.06
CA ASP A 328 -8.45 32.67 9.69
C ASP A 328 -9.97 32.81 9.68
N TYR A 329 -10.66 32.05 10.52
CA TYR A 329 -12.12 32.11 10.62
C TYR A 329 -12.61 33.47 11.10
N VAL A 330 -11.95 34.05 12.11
CA VAL A 330 -12.28 35.38 12.61
C VAL A 330 -12.02 36.47 11.57
N ALA A 331 -10.92 36.34 10.82
CA ALA A 331 -10.56 37.31 9.78
C ALA A 331 -11.49 37.25 8.56
N LEU A 332 -11.94 36.06 8.16
CA LEU A 332 -12.62 35.83 6.89
C LEU A 332 -14.14 35.65 7.00
N ILE A 333 -14.63 35.12 8.12
CA ILE A 333 -16.03 34.66 8.25
C ILE A 333 -16.81 35.49 9.25
N SER A 334 -16.39 35.48 10.52
CA SER A 334 -17.16 36.09 11.60
C SER A 334 -16.28 36.41 12.81
N PRO A 335 -16.41 37.61 13.42
CA PRO A 335 -15.68 37.96 14.64
C PRO A 335 -16.07 37.11 15.85
N ARG A 336 -17.18 36.33 15.75
CA ARG A 336 -17.61 35.38 16.78
C ARG A 336 -17.47 33.97 16.24
N LEU A 337 -16.64 33.18 16.93
CA LEU A 337 -16.44 31.76 16.66
C LEU A 337 -17.40 30.93 17.52
N ASP A 338 -18.20 30.07 16.88
CA ASP A 338 -19.02 29.08 17.57
C ASP A 338 -18.24 27.77 17.77
N PRO A 339 -17.85 27.40 19.00
CA PRO A 339 -17.10 26.18 19.26
C PRO A 339 -17.93 24.90 19.09
N GLN A 340 -19.25 24.99 18.87
CA GLN A 340 -20.10 23.84 18.54
C GLN A 340 -20.37 23.69 17.03
N LEU A 341 -19.81 24.57 16.19
CA LEU A 341 -19.96 24.46 14.75
C LEU A 341 -19.35 23.13 14.26
N PRO A 342 -20.10 22.28 13.53
CA PRO A 342 -19.55 21.08 12.93
C PRO A 342 -18.35 21.39 12.03
N GLU A 343 -17.27 20.60 12.14
CA GLU A 343 -16.03 20.82 11.37
C GLU A 343 -16.28 20.94 9.87
N CYS A 344 -17.16 20.13 9.31
CA CYS A 344 -17.50 20.22 7.88
C CYS A 344 -18.07 21.60 7.52
N LEU A 345 -18.93 22.18 8.35
CA LEU A 345 -19.49 23.51 8.12
C LEU A 345 -18.45 24.61 8.33
N PHE A 346 -17.59 24.45 9.34
CA PHE A 346 -16.46 25.37 9.59
C PHE A 346 -15.57 25.48 8.34
N PHE A 347 -15.14 24.34 7.78
CA PHE A 347 -14.29 24.34 6.60
C PHE A 347 -15.04 24.70 5.31
N THR A 348 -16.33 24.39 5.19
CA THR A 348 -17.15 24.88 4.06
C THR A 348 -17.21 26.41 4.06
N GLN A 349 -17.42 27.04 5.21
CA GLN A 349 -17.46 28.51 5.30
C GLN A 349 -16.10 29.13 4.96
N LEU A 350 -15.01 28.62 5.54
CA LEU A 350 -13.65 29.05 5.20
C LEU A 350 -13.34 28.89 3.72
N ALA A 351 -13.64 27.73 3.14
CA ALA A 351 -13.41 27.47 1.72
C ALA A 351 -14.19 28.45 0.83
N SER A 352 -15.46 28.71 1.15
CA SER A 352 -16.28 29.67 0.39
C SER A 352 -15.72 31.08 0.46
N ALA A 353 -15.25 31.54 1.63
CA ALA A 353 -14.65 32.87 1.75
C ALA A 353 -13.30 32.97 1.01
N CYS A 354 -12.43 31.97 1.14
CA CYS A 354 -11.18 31.91 0.39
C CYS A 354 -11.43 31.95 -1.12
N LEU A 355 -12.40 31.17 -1.60
CA LEU A 355 -12.75 31.13 -3.02
C LEU A 355 -13.34 32.45 -3.51
N ALA A 356 -14.19 33.11 -2.72
CA ALA A 356 -14.72 34.43 -3.05
C ALA A 356 -13.61 35.49 -3.16
N LEU A 357 -12.60 35.43 -2.28
CA LEU A 357 -11.44 36.31 -2.34
C LEU A 357 -10.60 36.06 -3.59
N ASP A 358 -10.33 34.80 -3.93
CA ASP A 358 -9.64 34.44 -5.17
C ASP A 358 -10.42 34.91 -6.41
N ALA A 359 -11.74 34.68 -6.44
CA ALA A 359 -12.62 35.12 -7.52
C ALA A 359 -12.66 36.65 -7.67
N SER A 360 -12.54 37.39 -6.57
CA SER A 360 -12.47 38.87 -6.58
C SER A 360 -11.10 39.43 -6.99
N GLY A 361 -10.07 38.57 -7.14
CA GLY A 361 -8.69 38.99 -7.39
C GLY A 361 -8.00 39.63 -6.17
N THR A 362 -8.53 39.41 -4.96
CA THR A 362 -7.92 39.94 -3.73
C THR A 362 -6.62 39.19 -3.44
N ALA A 363 -5.50 39.91 -3.45
CA ALA A 363 -4.18 39.32 -3.19
C ALA A 363 -4.08 38.73 -1.78
N LEU A 364 -3.41 37.59 -1.66
CA LEU A 364 -3.06 36.97 -0.37
C LEU A 364 -1.99 37.82 0.35
N PRO A 365 -2.26 38.36 1.55
CA PRO A 365 -1.28 39.12 2.30
C PRO A 365 -0.17 38.20 2.85
N GLY A 366 1.08 38.65 2.77
CA GLY A 366 2.20 37.98 3.46
C GLY A 366 2.67 36.66 2.82
N ALA A 367 2.63 36.52 1.49
CA ALA A 367 3.07 35.32 0.76
C ALA A 367 4.57 34.93 0.95
N ALA A 368 5.35 35.66 1.75
CA ALA A 368 6.76 35.36 2.00
C ALA A 368 6.89 34.03 2.77
N GLY A 369 7.43 33.00 2.09
CA GLY A 369 7.62 31.66 2.66
C GLY A 369 6.45 30.69 2.44
N SER A 370 5.37 31.12 1.77
CA SER A 370 4.25 30.27 1.32
C SER A 370 4.49 29.80 -0.12
N ALA A 371 4.09 28.57 -0.45
CA ALA A 371 4.04 28.08 -1.83
C ALA A 371 2.68 28.29 -2.50
N ALA A 372 1.67 28.72 -1.74
CA ALA A 372 0.36 29.12 -2.23
C ALA A 372 0.40 30.50 -2.89
N ALA A 373 -0.31 30.64 -4.02
CA ALA A 373 -0.48 31.88 -4.77
C ALA A 373 -1.82 32.59 -4.48
N GLY A 374 -2.80 31.88 -3.92
CA GLY A 374 -4.14 32.39 -3.59
C GLY A 374 -4.66 31.91 -2.24
N TRP A 375 -5.84 32.38 -1.85
CA TRP A 375 -6.47 32.09 -0.57
C TRP A 375 -6.90 30.64 -0.43
N THR A 376 -7.48 30.06 -1.49
CA THR A 376 -7.88 28.65 -1.50
C THR A 376 -6.65 27.74 -1.41
N GLU A 377 -5.58 28.10 -2.13
CA GLU A 377 -4.30 27.39 -2.05
C GLU A 377 -3.70 27.51 -0.64
N SER A 378 -3.76 28.70 -0.01
CA SER A 378 -3.28 28.91 1.36
C SER A 378 -4.03 28.05 2.37
N LEU A 379 -5.36 27.90 2.22
CA LEU A 379 -6.15 27.00 3.05
C LEU A 379 -5.71 25.54 2.88
N ILE A 380 -5.47 25.07 1.65
CA ILE A 380 -4.95 23.72 1.38
C ILE A 380 -3.58 23.53 2.05
N GLU A 381 -2.67 24.49 1.90
CA GLU A 381 -1.33 24.45 2.50
C GLU A 381 -1.39 24.37 4.03
N LYS A 382 -2.25 25.17 4.67
CA LYS A 382 -2.48 25.13 6.12
C LYS A 382 -3.10 23.82 6.60
N ILE A 383 -4.01 23.21 5.84
CA ILE A 383 -4.57 21.89 6.17
C ILE A 383 -3.47 20.82 6.11
N VAL A 384 -2.58 20.87 5.11
CA VAL A 384 -1.42 19.96 5.04
C VAL A 384 -0.45 20.22 6.20
N ALA A 385 -0.18 21.49 6.54
CA ALA A 385 0.65 21.85 7.69
C ALA A 385 0.08 21.30 9.01
N SER A 386 -1.23 21.43 9.24
CA SER A 386 -1.90 20.83 10.39
C SER A 386 -1.73 19.31 10.42
N ALA A 387 -1.83 18.63 9.27
CA ALA A 387 -1.59 17.18 9.21
C ALA A 387 -0.16 16.81 9.62
N VAL A 388 0.85 17.57 9.16
CA VAL A 388 2.26 17.38 9.54
C VAL A 388 2.46 17.54 11.04
N LEU A 389 1.89 18.59 11.64
CA LEU A 389 2.00 18.85 13.07
C LEU A 389 1.27 17.81 13.93
N ALA A 390 0.02 17.48 13.61
CA ALA A 390 -0.83 16.57 14.38
C ALA A 390 -0.31 15.12 14.43
N THR A 391 0.50 14.74 13.44
CA THR A 391 1.10 13.41 13.31
C THR A 391 2.58 13.37 13.72
N GLY A 392 3.21 14.52 13.97
CA GLY A 392 4.65 14.59 14.24
C GLY A 392 5.47 14.09 13.05
N SER A 393 5.13 14.56 11.85
CA SER A 393 5.79 14.20 10.60
C SER A 393 6.89 15.19 10.24
N ASP A 394 7.85 14.74 9.43
CA ASP A 394 8.92 15.58 8.89
C ASP A 394 8.44 16.37 7.67
N TYR A 395 7.51 15.81 6.90
CA TYR A 395 6.83 16.52 5.83
C TYR A 395 5.48 15.87 5.49
N GLY A 396 4.67 16.61 4.75
CA GLY A 396 3.37 16.20 4.29
C GLY A 396 3.03 16.83 2.96
N MET A 397 2.02 16.27 2.30
CA MET A 397 1.60 16.71 0.98
C MET A 397 0.13 16.43 0.72
N SER A 398 -0.43 17.22 -0.19
CA SER A 398 -1.71 16.97 -0.85
C SER A 398 -1.55 17.20 -2.35
N SER A 399 -2.22 16.38 -3.16
CA SER A 399 -2.12 16.45 -4.61
C SER A 399 -3.48 16.29 -5.28
N SER A 400 -3.74 17.10 -6.30
CA SER A 400 -4.96 17.03 -7.11
C SER A 400 -4.76 17.73 -8.47
N LEU A 401 -5.85 17.90 -9.21
CA LEU A 401 -5.88 18.56 -10.51
C LEU A 401 -5.83 20.09 -10.33
N ARG A 402 -5.07 20.79 -11.20
CA ARG A 402 -4.96 22.25 -11.15
C ARG A 402 -6.24 22.94 -11.57
N ASP A 403 -6.86 22.47 -12.64
CA ASP A 403 -8.11 23.01 -13.20
C ASP A 403 -9.19 21.92 -13.16
N ILE A 404 -10.05 21.97 -12.14
CA ILE A 404 -11.19 21.05 -12.00
C ILE A 404 -12.26 21.33 -13.07
N GLY A 405 -12.32 22.56 -13.58
CA GLY A 405 -13.28 22.98 -14.60
C GLY A 405 -13.16 22.17 -15.89
N CYS A 406 -11.98 21.62 -16.20
CA CYS A 406 -11.82 20.77 -17.38
C CYS A 406 -12.64 19.45 -17.30
N LEU A 407 -13.04 19.04 -16.10
CA LEU A 407 -13.88 17.86 -15.85
C LEU A 407 -15.38 18.18 -15.85
N MET A 408 -15.77 19.44 -16.02
CA MET A 408 -17.18 19.86 -16.14
C MET A 408 -17.73 19.52 -17.53
N LYS A 409 -17.87 18.21 -17.80
CA LYS A 409 -18.44 17.62 -19.02
C LYS A 409 -19.58 16.69 -18.62
N ILE A 410 -20.75 16.84 -19.26
CA ILE A 410 -21.93 16.01 -19.00
C ILE A 410 -21.87 14.70 -19.80
N ASP A 411 -21.30 14.77 -21.01
CA ASP A 411 -21.19 13.62 -21.91
C ASP A 411 -19.89 12.84 -21.69
N ASP A 412 -20.00 11.50 -21.71
CA ASP A 412 -18.88 10.60 -21.49
C ASP A 412 -17.75 10.80 -22.49
N THR A 413 -18.07 11.15 -23.75
CA THR A 413 -17.08 11.32 -24.81
C THR A 413 -16.21 12.55 -24.56
N GLY A 414 -16.83 13.69 -24.24
CA GLY A 414 -16.17 14.92 -23.88
C GLY A 414 -15.35 14.78 -22.61
N LEU A 415 -15.87 14.07 -21.60
CA LEU A 415 -15.13 13.78 -20.38
C LEU A 415 -13.89 12.92 -20.66
N ALA A 416 -14.05 11.81 -21.38
CA ALA A 416 -12.95 10.92 -21.72
C ALA A 416 -11.87 11.65 -22.51
N ALA A 417 -12.26 12.48 -23.50
CA ALA A 417 -11.33 13.32 -24.26
C ALA A 417 -10.55 14.28 -23.35
N ALA A 418 -11.23 14.94 -22.40
CA ALA A 418 -10.59 15.84 -21.43
C ALA A 418 -9.58 15.10 -20.54
N ILE A 419 -9.96 13.94 -19.99
CA ILE A 419 -9.08 13.12 -19.13
C ILE A 419 -7.87 12.60 -19.90
N HIS A 420 -8.04 12.12 -21.14
CA HIS A 420 -6.93 11.63 -21.94
C HIS A 420 -5.95 12.72 -22.38
N ALA A 421 -6.43 13.96 -22.53
CA ALA A 421 -5.59 15.13 -22.80
C ALA A 421 -4.78 15.58 -21.57
N LEU A 422 -5.06 15.06 -20.37
CA LEU A 422 -4.31 15.44 -19.19
C LEU A 422 -2.85 14.97 -19.26
N LEU A 423 -1.94 15.84 -18.84
CA LEU A 423 -0.50 15.59 -18.67
C LEU A 423 -0.13 15.75 -17.18
N PRO A 424 1.01 15.21 -16.71
CA PRO A 424 1.46 15.41 -15.32
C PRO A 424 1.50 16.88 -14.89
N ALA A 425 1.79 17.81 -15.80
CA ALA A 425 1.83 19.26 -15.52
C ALA A 425 0.44 19.86 -15.18
N HIS A 426 -0.66 19.21 -15.53
CA HIS A 426 -2.01 19.64 -15.15
C HIS A 426 -2.37 19.31 -13.70
N PHE A 427 -1.48 18.63 -12.98
CA PHE A 427 -1.63 18.31 -11.56
C PHE A 427 -0.72 19.20 -10.71
N TYR A 428 -1.01 19.29 -9.42
CA TYR A 428 -0.14 19.95 -8.45
C TYR A 428 0.16 19.02 -7.26
N THR A 429 1.15 19.41 -6.47
CA THR A 429 1.37 18.83 -5.15
C THR A 429 1.79 19.93 -4.19
N CYS A 430 0.89 20.27 -3.27
CA CYS A 430 1.21 21.06 -2.09
C CYS A 430 2.17 20.24 -1.24
N PHE A 431 3.34 20.80 -0.89
CA PHE A 431 4.34 20.17 -0.06
C PHE A 431 4.62 21.09 1.13
N VAL A 432 4.56 20.53 2.34
CA VAL A 432 4.87 21.23 3.58
C VAL A 432 5.89 20.40 4.33
N SER A 433 7.02 21.01 4.69
CA SER A 433 8.04 20.37 5.51
C SER A 433 8.03 20.88 6.94
N ARG A 434 8.80 20.22 7.80
CA ARG A 434 9.07 20.65 9.16
C ARG A 434 10.57 20.56 9.43
N GLY A 435 11.21 21.70 9.62
CA GLY A 435 12.64 21.78 9.94
C GLY A 435 13.57 21.51 8.76
N PHE A 436 13.10 21.64 7.51
CA PHE A 436 13.98 21.53 6.33
C PHE A 436 14.98 22.69 6.26
N ALA A 437 14.69 23.84 6.87
CA ALA A 437 15.62 24.95 7.01
C ALA A 437 16.93 24.57 7.73
N ALA A 438 16.95 23.48 8.51
CA ALA A 438 18.15 22.96 9.16
C ALA A 438 18.89 21.90 8.32
N MET A 439 18.40 21.56 7.14
CA MET A 439 19.04 20.67 6.18
C MET A 439 19.81 21.47 5.11
N ASP A 440 20.69 20.77 4.38
CA ASP A 440 21.30 21.36 3.20
C ASP A 440 20.22 21.76 2.18
N GLY A 441 20.29 22.99 1.68
CA GLY A 441 19.26 23.56 0.81
C GLY A 441 19.09 22.79 -0.51
N ALA A 442 20.17 22.22 -1.05
CA ALA A 442 20.10 21.41 -2.27
C ALA A 442 19.47 20.05 -1.99
N GLU A 443 19.78 19.42 -0.85
CA GLU A 443 19.11 18.19 -0.41
C GLU A 443 17.60 18.43 -0.21
N ALA A 444 17.22 19.46 0.55
CA ALA A 444 15.82 19.81 0.81
C ALA A 444 15.03 20.04 -0.49
N SER A 445 15.59 20.81 -1.43
CA SER A 445 14.97 21.08 -2.73
C SER A 445 14.87 19.82 -3.60
N ALA A 446 15.87 18.94 -3.58
CA ALA A 446 15.85 17.68 -4.30
C ALA A 446 14.75 16.74 -3.78
N ILE A 447 14.58 16.65 -2.46
CA ILE A 447 13.49 15.88 -1.85
C ILE A 447 12.13 16.44 -2.26
N ALA A 448 11.89 17.74 -2.04
CA ALA A 448 10.62 18.40 -2.36
C ALA A 448 10.25 18.22 -3.85
N THR A 449 11.19 18.54 -4.74
CA THR A 449 11.00 18.43 -6.19
C THR A 449 10.69 16.99 -6.62
N SER A 450 11.42 16.01 -6.10
CA SER A 450 11.23 14.59 -6.41
C SER A 450 9.85 14.11 -5.95
N VAL A 451 9.46 14.42 -4.72
CA VAL A 451 8.17 14.03 -4.14
C VAL A 451 7.02 14.65 -4.92
N GLN A 452 7.05 15.97 -5.16
CA GLN A 452 5.98 16.67 -5.87
C GLN A 452 5.78 16.10 -7.28
N ARG A 453 6.88 15.91 -8.04
CA ARG A 453 6.80 15.32 -9.39
C ARG A 453 6.23 13.90 -9.37
N ARG A 454 6.64 13.07 -8.41
CA ARG A 454 6.12 11.69 -8.26
C ARG A 454 4.63 11.68 -7.93
N MET A 455 4.15 12.60 -7.09
CA MET A 455 2.73 12.71 -6.74
C MET A 455 1.88 13.22 -7.90
N MET A 456 2.34 14.22 -8.65
CA MET A 456 1.71 14.66 -9.90
C MET A 456 1.58 13.51 -10.92
N PHE A 457 2.64 12.72 -11.08
CA PHE A 457 2.63 11.53 -11.94
C PHE A 457 1.65 10.46 -11.44
N ASN A 458 1.56 10.22 -10.13
CA ASN A 458 0.55 9.30 -9.56
C ASN A 458 -0.87 9.76 -9.89
N ARG A 459 -1.18 11.05 -9.71
CA ARG A 459 -2.52 11.58 -10.00
C ARG A 459 -2.91 11.44 -11.46
N TRP A 460 -1.96 11.68 -12.37
CA TRP A 460 -2.15 11.46 -13.80
C TRP A 460 -2.57 10.02 -14.17
N HIS A 461 -2.12 9.02 -13.41
CA HIS A 461 -2.54 7.63 -13.56
C HIS A 461 -3.89 7.30 -12.93
N PHE A 462 -4.23 7.94 -11.80
CA PHE A 462 -5.43 7.60 -11.04
C PHE A 462 -6.71 8.19 -11.63
N ILE A 463 -6.66 9.35 -12.28
CA ILE A 463 -7.86 9.99 -12.84
C ILE A 463 -8.58 9.08 -13.86
N PRO A 464 -7.90 8.50 -14.88
CA PRO A 464 -8.57 7.59 -15.81
C PRO A 464 -9.18 6.36 -15.13
N GLY A 465 -8.61 5.89 -14.01
CA GLY A 465 -9.15 4.75 -13.25
C GLY A 465 -10.48 4.99 -12.54
N ASN A 466 -11.05 6.20 -12.64
CA ASN A 466 -12.42 6.52 -12.23
C ASN A 466 -13.44 6.40 -13.37
N LEU A 467 -12.99 6.23 -14.63
CA LEU A 467 -13.88 6.00 -15.75
C LEU A 467 -14.31 4.54 -15.83
N GLU A 468 -15.43 4.29 -16.50
CA GLU A 468 -15.76 2.94 -16.96
C GLU A 468 -14.66 2.42 -17.89
N ARG A 469 -14.34 1.13 -17.79
CA ARG A 469 -13.21 0.54 -18.52
C ARG A 469 -13.28 0.76 -20.04
N SER A 470 -14.49 0.74 -20.60
CA SER A 470 -14.77 0.98 -22.02
C SER A 470 -14.46 2.41 -22.48
N LEU A 471 -14.37 3.37 -21.56
CA LEU A 471 -14.05 4.76 -21.85
C LEU A 471 -12.56 5.06 -21.76
N VAL A 472 -11.73 4.12 -21.27
CA VAL A 472 -10.27 4.31 -21.18
C VAL A 472 -9.61 3.78 -22.45
N LEU A 473 -8.83 4.62 -23.14
CA LEU A 473 -8.10 4.22 -24.35
C LEU A 473 -7.09 3.11 -24.05
N GLU A 474 -6.95 2.14 -24.96
CA GLU A 474 -6.00 1.01 -24.81
C GLU A 474 -4.55 1.46 -24.61
N ASN A 475 -4.13 2.56 -25.26
CA ASN A 475 -2.78 3.10 -25.15
C ASN A 475 -2.61 4.10 -23.99
N ARG A 476 -3.66 4.37 -23.22
CA ARG A 476 -3.60 5.23 -22.04
C ARG A 476 -3.24 4.40 -20.83
N HIS A 477 -2.05 4.59 -20.31
CA HIS A 477 -1.66 3.95 -19.05
C HIS A 477 -2.42 4.56 -17.85
N TRP A 478 -2.86 3.72 -16.92
CA TRP A 478 -3.62 4.13 -15.74
C TRP A 478 -3.52 3.11 -14.60
N TYR A 479 -3.88 3.54 -13.39
CA TYR A 479 -3.99 2.70 -12.22
C TYR A 479 -5.32 2.93 -11.51
N TYR A 480 -5.82 1.90 -10.82
CA TYR A 480 -6.98 2.09 -9.94
C TYR A 480 -6.69 3.15 -8.87
N PRO A 481 -7.62 4.09 -8.62
CA PRO A 481 -7.42 5.12 -7.63
C PRO A 481 -7.35 4.53 -6.22
N PRO A 482 -6.58 5.14 -5.31
CA PRO A 482 -6.54 4.71 -3.92
C PRO A 482 -7.89 4.96 -3.24
N MET A 483 -8.46 3.92 -2.63
CA MET A 483 -9.80 3.97 -2.01
C MET A 483 -9.78 3.88 -0.48
N VAL A 484 -8.68 3.42 0.11
CA VAL A 484 -8.54 3.19 1.55
C VAL A 484 -7.27 3.85 2.09
N PRO A 485 -7.27 4.34 3.34
CA PRO A 485 -6.07 4.83 3.98
C PRO A 485 -5.01 3.74 4.19
N ASP A 486 -3.74 4.13 4.14
CA ASP A 486 -2.58 3.24 4.32
C ASP A 486 -1.67 3.75 5.44
N LEU A 487 -1.13 2.80 6.21
CA LEU A 487 0.03 2.95 7.08
C LEU A 487 1.18 2.15 6.47
N ALA A 488 2.27 2.79 6.10
CA ALA A 488 3.42 2.12 5.49
C ALA A 488 4.66 2.22 6.37
N GLU A 489 5.40 1.12 6.43
CA GLU A 489 6.59 0.96 7.28
C GLU A 489 7.78 0.52 6.42
N HIS A 490 8.98 1.03 6.73
CA HIS A 490 10.23 0.70 6.03
C HIS A 490 10.16 0.86 4.50
N SER A 491 9.45 1.88 4.02
CA SER A 491 9.22 2.12 2.58
C SER A 491 10.46 2.62 1.84
N ASP A 492 11.50 3.01 2.56
CA ASP A 492 12.80 3.51 2.11
C ASP A 492 13.75 2.40 1.65
N VAL A 493 13.41 1.14 1.93
CA VAL A 493 14.28 -0.01 1.62
C VAL A 493 14.18 -0.45 0.15
N HIS A 494 13.06 -0.22 -0.52
CA HIS A 494 12.83 -0.82 -1.84
C HIS A 494 13.15 0.16 -2.97
N ARG A 495 12.42 1.27 -3.04
CA ARG A 495 12.56 2.20 -4.16
C ARG A 495 13.68 3.19 -3.88
N ALA A 496 14.65 3.29 -4.78
CA ALA A 496 15.69 4.33 -4.72
C ALA A 496 15.10 5.75 -4.64
N ALA A 497 13.89 5.97 -5.19
CA ALA A 497 13.16 7.22 -5.00
C ALA A 497 12.69 7.44 -3.55
N HIS A 498 12.18 6.41 -2.88
CA HIS A 498 11.79 6.48 -1.47
C HIS A 498 13.00 6.66 -0.56
N ALA A 499 14.09 5.93 -0.80
CA ALA A 499 15.33 6.06 -0.06
C ALA A 499 15.88 7.49 -0.12
N ARG A 500 15.96 8.08 -1.33
CA ARG A 500 16.42 9.46 -1.53
C ARG A 500 15.49 10.50 -0.88
N ALA A 501 14.18 10.23 -0.85
CA ALA A 501 13.22 11.07 -0.16
C ALA A 501 13.07 10.72 1.33
N ARG A 502 13.86 9.76 1.83
CA ARG A 502 13.80 9.23 3.21
C ARG A 502 12.39 8.85 3.64
N VAL A 503 11.62 8.18 2.77
CA VAL A 503 10.25 7.74 3.08
C VAL A 503 10.30 6.46 3.92
N LYS A 504 10.65 6.56 5.20
CA LYS A 504 10.74 5.40 6.08
C LYS A 504 9.36 4.96 6.55
N TYR A 505 8.61 5.87 7.18
CA TYR A 505 7.22 5.65 7.58
C TYR A 505 6.32 6.63 6.86
N SER A 506 5.15 6.19 6.41
CA SER A 506 4.18 7.11 5.80
C SER A 506 2.73 6.76 6.11
N ILE A 507 1.90 7.79 6.11
CA ILE A 507 0.45 7.67 6.06
C ILE A 507 -0.01 8.18 4.69
N ARG A 508 -0.96 7.46 4.07
CA ARG A 508 -1.77 7.99 2.96
C ARG A 508 -3.23 7.94 3.37
N SER A 509 -3.92 9.06 3.30
CA SER A 509 -5.37 9.15 3.49
C SER A 509 -6.02 9.71 2.21
N PRO A 510 -6.60 8.86 1.34
CA PRO A 510 -7.22 9.30 0.11
C PRO A 510 -8.59 9.94 0.38
N GLY A 511 -8.97 10.90 -0.45
CA GLY A 511 -10.26 11.57 -0.37
C GLY A 511 -11.03 11.54 -1.70
N PRO A 512 -12.31 11.15 -1.70
CA PRO A 512 -13.03 10.49 -0.61
C PRO A 512 -12.68 8.99 -0.49
N ASP A 513 -12.37 8.53 0.73
CA ASP A 513 -12.19 7.09 1.03
C ASP A 513 -13.54 6.33 1.06
N MET A 514 -13.49 5.00 1.14
CA MET A 514 -14.68 4.12 1.09
C MET A 514 -15.73 4.35 2.19
N SER A 515 -15.42 5.06 3.27
CA SER A 515 -16.38 5.43 4.31
C SER A 515 -17.15 6.74 4.01
N ARG A 516 -16.79 7.40 2.90
CA ARG A 516 -17.40 8.65 2.43
C ARG A 516 -18.09 8.44 1.08
N PRO A 517 -19.12 9.24 0.73
CA PRO A 517 -19.58 9.34 -0.65
C PRO A 517 -18.42 9.75 -1.58
N PRO A 518 -18.39 9.30 -2.85
CA PRO A 518 -17.41 9.79 -3.81
C PRO A 518 -17.62 11.28 -4.11
N LEU A 519 -16.61 11.96 -4.64
CA LEU A 519 -16.73 13.34 -5.07
C LEU A 519 -17.49 13.32 -6.40
N THR A 520 -18.64 13.99 -6.45
CA THR A 520 -19.46 14.06 -7.65
C THR A 520 -19.19 15.36 -8.38
N ILE A 521 -18.75 15.28 -9.63
CA ILE A 521 -18.60 16.41 -10.55
C ILE A 521 -19.61 16.17 -11.67
N LEU A 522 -20.67 16.99 -11.71
CA LEU A 522 -21.85 16.77 -12.55
C LEU A 522 -22.46 15.37 -12.30
N ASN A 523 -22.46 14.48 -13.29
CA ASN A 523 -22.97 13.10 -13.22
C ASN A 523 -21.86 12.05 -13.03
N HIS A 524 -20.61 12.46 -12.81
CA HIS A 524 -19.46 11.57 -12.70
C HIS A 524 -18.89 11.54 -11.28
N THR A 525 -18.43 10.36 -10.84
CA THR A 525 -17.96 10.15 -9.47
C THR A 525 -16.46 9.86 -9.42
N TYR A 526 -15.77 10.44 -8.45
CA TYR A 526 -14.33 10.32 -8.29
C TYR A 526 -13.95 9.83 -6.88
N ARG A 527 -13.03 8.86 -6.83
CA ARG A 527 -12.37 8.34 -5.64
C ARG A 527 -10.90 8.72 -5.66
N GLY A 528 -10.35 9.00 -4.48
CA GLY A 528 -8.95 9.39 -4.34
C GLY A 528 -8.58 10.60 -5.20
N PHE A 529 -9.49 11.56 -5.36
CA PHE A 529 -9.30 12.78 -6.17
C PHE A 529 -8.30 13.75 -5.52
N TYR A 530 -8.24 13.73 -4.19
CA TYR A 530 -7.27 14.41 -3.35
C TYR A 530 -6.78 13.45 -2.26
N ASP A 531 -5.76 13.84 -1.52
CA ASP A 531 -5.24 13.04 -0.40
C ASP A 531 -4.48 13.91 0.59
N ILE A 532 -4.33 13.39 1.81
CA ILE A 532 -3.25 13.80 2.70
C ILE A 532 -2.25 12.65 2.73
N ARG A 533 -0.98 12.95 2.50
CA ARG A 533 0.10 12.04 2.85
C ARG A 533 1.06 12.73 3.79
N VAL A 534 1.54 12.00 4.78
CA VAL A 534 2.58 12.48 5.69
C VAL A 534 3.68 11.44 5.81
N VAL A 535 4.90 11.92 6.01
CA VAL A 535 6.11 11.09 6.02
C VAL A 535 6.94 11.42 7.24
N ARG A 536 7.41 10.36 7.88
CA ARG A 536 8.40 10.41 8.94
C ARG A 536 9.66 9.72 8.41
N MET A 537 10.74 10.48 8.37
CA MET A 537 12.04 10.08 7.86
C MET A 537 12.78 9.17 8.83
N ASP A 538 12.53 9.33 10.13
CA ASP A 538 13.12 8.48 11.17
C ASP A 538 12.28 8.43 12.46
N GLY A 539 12.61 7.52 13.38
CA GLY A 539 11.92 7.34 14.66
C GLY A 539 10.97 6.15 14.64
N ALA A 540 9.88 6.23 15.43
CA ALA A 540 8.91 5.14 15.53
C ALA A 540 7.97 5.07 14.31
N PRO A 541 7.36 3.91 14.01
CA PRO A 541 6.25 3.81 13.06
C PRO A 541 5.06 4.70 13.42
N TYR A 542 4.15 4.89 12.46
CA TYR A 542 2.87 5.54 12.74
C TYR A 542 1.88 4.56 13.38
N GLU A 543 1.18 5.05 14.39
CA GLU A 543 0.05 4.36 15.01
C GLU A 543 -1.26 4.65 14.29
N PHE A 544 -2.26 3.79 14.52
CA PHE A 544 -3.60 3.96 13.95
C PHE A 544 -4.26 5.30 14.34
N GLU A 545 -4.00 5.81 15.54
CA GLU A 545 -4.47 7.14 15.94
C GLU A 545 -3.92 8.26 15.04
N GLN A 546 -2.65 8.18 14.63
CA GLN A 546 -2.05 9.17 13.72
C GLN A 546 -2.66 9.07 12.31
N LEU A 547 -3.03 7.86 11.85
CA LEU A 547 -3.80 7.68 10.63
C LEU A 547 -5.15 8.42 10.70
N LEU A 548 -5.86 8.30 11.83
CA LEU A 548 -7.16 8.97 12.03
C LEU A 548 -7.00 10.50 12.05
N ARG A 549 -5.93 11.03 12.65
CA ARG A 549 -5.62 12.47 12.62
C ARG A 549 -5.35 12.98 11.21
N ALA A 550 -4.57 12.25 10.41
CA ALA A 550 -4.34 12.58 9.01
C ALA A 550 -5.64 12.51 8.20
N ARG A 551 -6.46 11.49 8.44
CA ARG A 551 -7.78 11.35 7.81
C ARG A 551 -8.72 12.50 8.14
N ARG A 552 -8.73 12.98 9.38
CA ARG A 552 -9.51 14.18 9.77
C ARG A 552 -9.17 15.39 8.89
N ARG A 553 -7.88 15.62 8.57
CA ARG A 553 -7.45 16.68 7.64
C ARG A 553 -7.87 16.39 6.20
N THR A 554 -7.89 15.14 5.76
CA THR A 554 -8.50 14.77 4.46
C THR A 554 -9.98 15.16 4.41
N LEU A 555 -10.73 15.02 5.50
CA LEU A 555 -12.13 15.45 5.57
C LEU A 555 -12.28 16.98 5.56
N TRP A 556 -11.28 17.74 6.02
CA TRP A 556 -11.27 19.20 5.86
C TRP A 556 -11.06 19.59 4.40
N LEU A 557 -10.17 18.88 3.68
CA LEU A 557 -10.04 19.04 2.22
C LEU A 557 -11.32 18.68 1.46
N GLU A 558 -12.10 17.69 1.94
CA GLU A 558 -13.39 17.33 1.34
C GLU A 558 -14.32 18.54 1.22
N ALA A 559 -14.39 19.38 2.25
CA ALA A 559 -15.17 20.62 2.23
C ALA A 559 -14.65 21.61 1.17
N VAL A 560 -13.32 21.77 1.06
CA VAL A 560 -12.68 22.66 0.07
C VAL A 560 -13.04 22.26 -1.35
N TYR A 561 -12.86 20.98 -1.70
CA TYR A 561 -13.18 20.51 -3.05
C TYR A 561 -14.68 20.50 -3.34
N SER A 562 -15.52 20.27 -2.33
CA SER A 562 -16.97 20.33 -2.49
C SER A 562 -17.43 21.75 -2.85
N VAL A 563 -16.90 22.76 -2.14
CA VAL A 563 -17.17 24.18 -2.44
C VAL A 563 -16.66 24.57 -3.83
N LEU A 564 -15.45 24.14 -4.21
CA LEU A 564 -14.91 24.40 -5.54
C LEU A 564 -15.78 23.81 -6.65
N VAL A 565 -16.26 22.57 -6.49
CA VAL A 565 -17.13 21.92 -7.46
C VAL A 565 -18.48 22.63 -7.56
N SER A 566 -19.09 23.00 -6.42
CA SER A 566 -20.34 23.77 -6.40
C SER A 566 -20.19 25.12 -7.11
N TYR A 567 -19.11 25.85 -6.83
CA TYR A 567 -18.83 27.15 -7.47
C TYR A 567 -18.69 27.03 -8.99
N LEU A 568 -17.93 26.04 -9.47
CA LEU A 568 -17.74 25.81 -10.90
C LEU A 568 -19.03 25.30 -11.59
N HIS A 569 -19.94 24.67 -10.85
CA HIS A 569 -21.26 24.30 -11.35
C HIS A 569 -22.17 25.52 -11.52
N ASP A 570 -22.19 26.41 -10.53
CA ASP A 570 -23.04 27.61 -10.53
C ASP A 570 -22.51 28.72 -11.46
N SER A 571 -21.23 28.68 -11.80
CA SER A 571 -20.58 29.67 -12.69
C SER A 571 -19.57 29.01 -13.63
N PRO A 572 -20.03 28.27 -14.65
CA PRO A 572 -19.17 27.47 -15.54
C PRO A 572 -18.21 28.31 -16.41
N GLU A 573 -18.49 29.60 -16.59
CA GLU A 573 -17.59 30.57 -17.23
C GLU A 573 -16.38 30.91 -16.35
N ASN A 574 -16.48 30.73 -15.03
CA ASN A 574 -15.39 31.01 -14.12
C ASN A 574 -14.38 29.86 -14.19
N ARG A 575 -13.12 30.23 -14.42
CA ARG A 575 -12.00 29.29 -14.31
C ARG A 575 -11.31 29.50 -12.98
N PHE A 576 -11.35 28.49 -12.13
CA PHE A 576 -10.47 28.39 -10.98
C PHE A 576 -9.32 27.45 -11.31
N ALA A 577 -8.10 27.96 -11.33
CA ALA A 577 -6.90 27.17 -11.57
C ALA A 577 -5.88 27.38 -10.45
N VAL A 578 -5.37 26.28 -9.90
CA VAL A 578 -4.25 26.31 -8.96
C VAL A 578 -2.97 26.69 -9.69
N THR A 579 -2.42 27.85 -9.36
CA THR A 579 -1.22 28.44 -9.97
C THR A 579 0.03 28.34 -9.08
N GLY A 580 -0.14 28.17 -7.77
CA GLY A 580 0.97 27.89 -6.85
C GLY A 580 1.45 26.44 -6.89
N PHE A 581 2.20 26.05 -5.84
CA PHE A 581 2.76 24.70 -5.66
C PHE A 581 3.59 24.22 -6.85
N ALA A 582 4.52 25.06 -7.31
CA ALA A 582 5.52 24.65 -8.29
C ALA A 582 6.43 23.56 -7.67
N ALA A 583 6.94 22.66 -8.51
CA ALA A 583 7.89 21.66 -8.02
C ALA A 583 9.17 22.35 -7.52
N GLY A 584 9.54 22.09 -6.27
CA GLY A 584 10.63 22.77 -5.58
C GLY A 584 10.21 24.02 -4.81
N SER A 585 8.92 24.37 -4.74
CA SER A 585 8.39 25.37 -3.79
C SER A 585 7.61 24.67 -2.67
N TRP A 586 7.84 25.08 -1.42
CA TRP A 586 7.16 24.54 -0.25
C TRP A 586 7.12 25.54 0.91
N LEU A 587 6.20 25.32 1.85
CA LEU A 587 6.22 25.92 3.17
C LEU A 587 7.07 25.05 4.11
N ASP A 588 8.02 25.66 4.82
CA ASP A 588 8.74 24.98 5.90
C ASP A 588 8.25 25.45 7.27
N LEU A 589 7.76 24.49 8.06
CA LEU A 589 7.36 24.72 9.44
C LEU A 589 8.59 24.70 10.35
N PRO A 590 8.55 25.43 11.49
CA PRO A 590 9.61 25.34 12.49
C PRO A 590 9.82 23.89 12.94
N GLY A 591 11.08 23.48 13.03
CA GLY A 591 11.45 22.19 13.60
C GLY A 591 10.92 22.04 15.03
N ALA A 592 10.65 20.81 15.47
CA ALA A 592 10.49 20.57 16.90
C ALA A 592 11.78 20.98 17.63
N PRO A 593 11.75 21.58 18.83
CA PRO A 593 12.93 21.61 19.70
C PRO A 593 13.36 20.16 19.91
N GLY A 594 14.46 19.77 19.26
CA GLY A 594 14.72 18.37 18.94
C GLY A 594 15.06 17.50 20.14
N PRO A 595 14.87 16.16 20.06
CA PRO A 595 15.75 15.25 20.76
C PRO A 595 17.08 15.18 20.01
N LEU A 596 18.18 15.13 20.77
CA LEU A 596 19.57 15.11 20.34
C LEU A 596 19.80 14.21 19.11
N ARG A 597 20.29 14.81 18.01
CA ARG A 597 21.09 14.07 17.03
C ARG A 597 22.33 13.53 17.76
N ASP A 598 22.67 12.29 17.48
CA ASP A 598 23.76 11.48 18.06
C ASP A 598 23.36 10.64 19.28
N ALA A 599 22.52 9.63 19.06
CA ALA A 599 22.58 8.40 19.84
C ALA A 599 22.86 7.23 18.88
N PRO A 600 23.90 6.41 19.11
CA PRO A 600 24.10 5.19 18.34
C PRO A 600 22.88 4.28 18.54
N VAL A 601 22.53 3.55 17.48
CA VAL A 601 21.57 2.44 17.53
C VAL A 601 21.91 1.61 18.79
N PRO A 602 20.96 1.37 19.71
CA PRO A 602 21.25 0.56 20.88
C PRO A 602 21.67 -0.82 20.41
N ALA A 603 22.73 -1.36 21.00
CA ALA A 603 23.07 -2.75 20.79
C ALA A 603 21.89 -3.63 21.23
N LEU A 604 21.63 -4.70 20.49
CA LEU A 604 20.61 -5.72 20.77
C LEU A 604 20.70 -6.35 22.18
N SER A 605 21.75 -6.05 22.94
CA SER A 605 21.91 -6.43 24.35
C SER A 605 20.93 -5.73 25.30
N ASP A 606 20.38 -4.56 24.94
CA ASP A 606 19.65 -3.71 25.88
C ASP A 606 18.12 -3.96 25.89
N LEU A 607 17.65 -4.99 25.18
CA LEU A 607 16.23 -5.39 25.07
C LEU A 607 15.90 -6.73 25.76
N MET A 608 16.81 -7.30 26.55
CA MET A 608 16.53 -8.51 27.34
C MET A 608 16.72 -8.27 28.83
N GLU A 609 15.82 -7.51 29.45
CA GLU A 609 15.59 -7.59 30.89
C GLU A 609 14.15 -7.18 31.25
N PHE A 610 13.18 -7.99 30.85
CA PHE A 610 11.93 -8.17 31.58
C PHE A 610 11.52 -9.64 31.46
N THR A 611 11.53 -10.32 32.60
CA THR A 611 11.09 -11.71 32.84
C THR A 611 9.67 -11.97 32.40
#